data_AF-A0A7W4HJJ1-F1
#
_entry.id   AF-A0A7W4HJJ1-F1
#
_cell.length_a   1.000
_cell.length_b   1.000
_cell.length_c   1.000
_cell.angle_alpha   90.00
_cell.angle_beta   90.00
_cell.angle_gamma   90.00
#
_symmetry.space_group_name_H-M   'P 1'
#
loop_
_entity.id
_entity.type
_entity.pdbx_description
1 polymer ?
#
loop_
_entity_poly.entity_id
_entity_poly.type
_entity_poly.pdbx_seq_one_letter_code
_entity_poly.pdbx_strand_id
1 'polypeptide(L)'
;MVRIPRCECPHMQKLFTIIGKKWALFILHSVQEGAHTFTDIRKEIGDANTKILTDRLAELVENTLLHKTDDGKYKLTQVGDELTSRLMEVAHWWGDLQCQDKK
;
A
#
# COMPACT_ATOMS: atom_id res chain seq x y z
N MET A 1 -13.84 -22.26 1.71
CA MET A 1 -12.75 -22.68 2.62
C MET A 1 -11.45 -22.62 1.80
N VAL A 2 -10.64 -21.58 1.99
CA VAL A 2 -9.37 -21.44 1.26
C VAL A 2 -8.43 -22.53 1.78
N ARG A 3 -7.97 -23.43 0.89
CA ARG A 3 -6.97 -24.44 1.27
C ARG A 3 -5.66 -23.72 1.55
N ILE A 4 -5.10 -23.95 2.73
CA ILE A 4 -3.80 -23.40 3.12
C ILE A 4 -2.73 -24.08 2.23
N PRO A 5 -1.89 -23.31 1.50
CA PRO A 5 -0.84 -23.87 0.66
C PRO A 5 0.20 -24.61 1.52
N ARG A 6 0.73 -25.73 1.02
CA ARG A 6 1.72 -26.60 1.70
C ARG A 6 3.09 -25.95 1.94
N CYS A 7 3.28 -24.70 1.52
CA CYS A 7 4.51 -23.95 1.68
C CYS A 7 4.18 -22.61 2.34
N GLU A 8 4.32 -22.54 3.66
CA GLU A 8 4.20 -21.29 4.41
C GLU A 8 5.52 -20.53 4.29
N CYS A 9 5.68 -19.75 3.22
CA CYS A 9 6.75 -18.76 3.21
C CYS A 9 6.35 -17.63 4.17
N PRO A 10 7.03 -17.44 5.31
CA PRO A 10 6.63 -16.44 6.31
C PRO A 10 6.66 -15.02 5.73
N HIS A 11 7.54 -14.78 4.76
CA HIS A 11 7.64 -13.51 4.04
C HIS A 11 6.40 -13.22 3.19
N MET A 12 5.84 -14.23 2.54
CA MET A 12 4.63 -14.10 1.72
C MET A 12 3.42 -13.75 2.60
N GLN A 13 3.24 -14.46 3.71
CA GLN A 13 2.16 -14.17 4.65
C GLN A 13 2.27 -12.74 5.18
N LYS A 14 3.45 -12.36 5.68
CA LYS A 14 3.68 -11.00 6.21
C LYS A 14 3.38 -9.92 5.16
N LEU A 15 3.84 -10.12 3.92
CA LEU A 15 3.57 -9.20 2.83
C LEU A 15 2.05 -9.02 2.63
N PHE A 16 1.31 -10.11 2.37
CA PHE A 16 -0.13 -10.05 2.11
C PHE A 16 -0.95 -9.54 3.30
N THR A 17 -0.52 -9.80 4.53
CA THR A 17 -1.15 -9.23 5.72
C THR A 17 -1.05 -7.70 5.76
N ILE A 18 0.02 -7.12 5.20
CA ILE A 18 0.20 -5.66 5.16
C ILE A 18 -0.51 -5.09 3.93
N ILE A 19 -0.16 -5.55 2.73
CA ILE A 19 -0.64 -4.95 1.47
C ILE A 19 -2.11 -5.29 1.17
N GLY A 20 -2.60 -6.41 1.68
CA GLY A 20 -3.99 -6.85 1.49
C GLY A 20 -4.99 -6.09 2.35
N LYS A 21 -4.53 -5.25 3.30
CA LYS A 21 -5.43 -4.43 4.10
C LYS A 21 -6.06 -3.34 3.25
N LYS A 22 -7.36 -3.11 3.46
CA LYS A 22 -8.09 -2.01 2.82
C LYS A 22 -7.33 -0.69 3.03
N TRP A 23 -7.14 0.05 1.93
CA TRP A 23 -6.43 1.33 1.84
C TRP A 23 -4.91 1.29 1.87
N ALA A 24 -4.25 0.19 2.26
CA ALA A 24 -2.80 0.18 2.43
C ALA A 24 -2.04 0.55 1.13
N LEU A 25 -2.38 -0.10 0.02
CA LEU A 25 -1.75 0.20 -1.28
C LEU A 25 -2.08 1.60 -1.80
N PHE A 26 -3.32 2.06 -1.62
CA PHE A 26 -3.71 3.41 -2.02
C PHE A 26 -2.94 4.48 -1.24
N ILE A 27 -2.70 4.27 0.06
CA ILE A 27 -1.90 5.16 0.88
C ILE A 27 -0.46 5.19 0.38
N LEU A 28 0.18 4.02 0.20
CA LEU A 28 1.56 3.94 -0.27
C LEU A 28 1.74 4.63 -1.63
N HIS A 29 0.84 4.34 -2.57
CA HIS A 29 0.86 4.97 -3.89
C HIS A 29 0.62 6.48 -3.81
N SER A 30 -0.33 6.96 -3.00
CA SER A 30 -0.56 8.41 -2.84
C SER A 30 0.66 9.16 -2.31
N VAL A 31 1.40 8.54 -1.38
CA VAL A 31 2.64 9.13 -0.84
C VAL A 31 3.74 9.14 -1.90
N GLN A 32 3.81 8.11 -2.75
CA GLN A 32 4.71 8.05 -3.91
C GLN A 32 4.44 9.19 -4.90
N GLU A 33 3.17 9.51 -5.14
CA GLU A 33 2.74 10.60 -6.02
C GLU A 33 2.86 12.01 -5.38
N GLY A 34 3.29 12.10 -4.12
CA GLY A 34 3.60 13.37 -3.43
C GLY A 34 2.61 13.80 -2.35
N ALA A 35 1.62 12.97 -1.99
CA ALA A 35 0.73 13.25 -0.86
C ALA A 35 1.46 13.01 0.48
N HIS A 36 2.05 14.07 1.04
CA HIS A 36 2.89 13.95 2.25
C HIS A 36 2.16 14.25 3.56
N THR A 37 0.99 14.88 3.54
CA THR A 37 0.24 15.16 4.77
C THR A 37 -0.95 14.22 4.92
N PHE A 38 -1.45 14.05 6.15
CA PHE A 38 -2.68 13.28 6.39
C PHE A 38 -3.85 13.79 5.53
N THR A 39 -3.98 15.10 5.38
CA THR A 39 -5.05 15.73 4.61
C THR A 39 -4.93 15.42 3.12
N ASP A 40 -3.73 15.49 2.57
CA ASP A 40 -3.48 15.17 1.16
C ASP A 40 -3.77 13.69 0.90
N ILE A 41 -3.23 12.80 1.74
CA ILE A 41 -3.45 11.35 1.63
C ILE A 41 -4.94 11.03 1.70
N ARG A 42 -5.68 11.63 2.65
CA ARG A 42 -7.13 11.41 2.78
C ARG A 42 -7.88 11.89 1.54
N LYS A 43 -7.46 13.00 0.94
CA LYS A 43 -8.07 13.55 -0.27
C LYS A 43 -7.87 12.62 -1.47
N GLU A 44 -6.68 12.03 -1.62
CA GLU A 44 -6.36 11.12 -2.71
C GLU A 44 -7.07 9.77 -2.59
N ILE A 45 -7.10 9.17 -1.39
CA ILE A 45 -7.70 7.83 -1.19
C ILE A 45 -9.22 7.86 -1.00
N GLY A 46 -9.80 9.04 -0.73
CA GLY A 46 -11.25 9.25 -0.61
C GLY A 46 -11.88 8.73 0.70
N ASP A 47 -12.75 7.72 0.58
CA ASP A 47 -13.74 7.27 1.60
C ASP A 47 -13.17 6.66 2.89
N ALA A 48 -11.86 6.74 3.12
CA ALA A 48 -11.26 6.27 4.35
C ALA A 48 -11.69 7.16 5.53
N ASN A 49 -12.45 6.57 6.46
CA ASN A 49 -12.68 7.16 7.79
C ASN A 49 -11.32 7.55 8.41
N THR A 50 -11.25 8.75 9.01
CA THR A 50 -10.10 9.26 9.77
C THR A 50 -9.45 8.23 10.68
N LYS A 51 -10.22 7.48 11.48
CA LYS A 51 -9.68 6.45 12.37
C LYS A 51 -8.98 5.34 11.59
N ILE A 52 -9.60 4.84 10.51
CA ILE A 52 -9.01 3.79 9.69
C ILE A 52 -7.72 4.29 9.03
N LEU A 53 -7.72 5.52 8.50
CA LEU A 53 -6.51 6.09 7.91
C LEU A 53 -5.38 6.24 8.93
N THR A 54 -5.68 6.75 10.13
CA THR A 54 -4.70 6.86 11.22
C THR A 54 -4.12 5.50 11.60
N ASP A 55 -4.99 4.50 11.81
CA ASP A 55 -4.57 3.13 12.16
C ASP A 55 -3.68 2.54 11.04
N ARG A 56 -4.03 2.76 9.77
CA ARG A 56 -3.23 2.29 8.61
C ARG A 56 -1.89 2.98 8.49
N LEU A 57 -1.83 4.30 8.67
CA LEU A 57 -0.58 5.05 8.64
C LEU A 57 0.37 4.58 9.75
N ALA A 58 -0.17 4.34 10.96
CA ALA A 58 0.61 3.77 12.07
C ALA A 58 1.17 2.38 11.71
N GLU A 59 0.33 1.48 11.21
CA GLU A 59 0.75 0.13 10.79
C GLU A 59 1.85 0.17 9.69
N LEU A 60 1.72 1.05 8.70
CA LEU A 60 2.72 1.20 7.63
C LEU A 60 4.05 1.77 8.14
N VAL A 61 4.01 2.64 9.14
CA VAL A 61 5.22 3.14 9.82
C VAL A 61 5.87 2.04 10.66
N GLU A 62 5.08 1.28 11.43
CA GLU A 62 5.57 0.14 12.22
C GLU A 62 6.25 -0.93 11.33
N ASN A 63 5.75 -1.13 10.11
CA ASN A 63 6.32 -2.07 9.15
C ASN A 63 7.46 -1.48 8.30
N THR A 64 7.95 -0.28 8.62
CA THR A 64 9.08 0.37 7.93
C THR A 64 8.80 0.61 6.43
N LEU A 65 7.53 0.75 6.04
CA LEU A 65 7.15 1.14 4.67
C LEU A 65 6.99 2.66 4.56
N LEU A 66 6.54 3.30 5.64
CA LEU A 66 6.50 4.74 5.78
C LEU A 66 7.40 5.21 6.92
N HIS A 67 7.84 6.45 6.81
CA HIS A 67 8.48 7.21 7.88
C HIS A 67 7.66 8.48 8.12
N LYS A 68 7.31 8.72 9.39
CA LYS A 68 6.70 9.97 9.82
C LYS A 68 7.79 10.92 10.30
N THR A 69 7.92 12.06 9.64
CA THR A 69 8.92 13.09 9.96
C THR A 69 8.47 13.96 11.13
N ASP A 70 9.40 14.73 11.70
CA ASP A 70 9.15 15.62 12.84
C ASP A 70 8.14 16.74 12.51
N ASP A 71 8.06 17.17 11.25
CA ASP A 71 7.06 18.12 10.76
C ASP A 71 5.69 17.47 10.46
N GLY A 72 5.52 16.20 10.84
CA GLY A 72 4.26 15.48 10.77
C GLY A 72 3.89 14.94 9.39
N LYS A 73 4.83 14.97 8.43
CA LYS A 73 4.64 14.42 7.08
C LYS A 73 4.96 12.93 7.02
N TYR A 74 4.44 12.27 6.01
CA TYR A 74 4.67 10.88 5.69
C TYR A 74 5.52 10.78 4.42
N LYS A 75 6.59 9.98 4.49
CA LYS A 75 7.47 9.68 3.37
C LYS A 75 7.63 8.17 3.23
N LEU A 76 7.79 7.70 2.01
CA LEU A 76 8.20 6.31 1.78
C LEU A 76 9.62 6.11 2.30
N THR A 77 9.85 4.95 2.91
CA THR A 77 11.21 4.45 3.10
C THR A 77 11.71 3.87 1.76
N GLN A 78 13.00 3.55 1.66
CA GLN A 78 13.51 2.85 0.48
C GLN A 78 12.74 1.55 0.21
N VAL A 79 12.47 0.76 1.25
CA VAL A 79 11.71 -0.50 1.12
C VAL A 79 10.27 -0.24 0.70
N GLY A 80 9.63 0.81 1.24
CA GLY A 80 8.28 1.21 0.86
C GLY A 80 8.19 1.61 -0.60
N ASP A 81 9.15 2.40 -1.08
CA ASP A 81 9.22 2.88 -2.46
C ASP A 81 9.44 1.74 -3.46
N GLU A 82 10.43 0.89 -3.21
CA GLU A 82 10.71 -0.29 -4.06
C GLU A 82 9.51 -1.24 -4.11
N LEU A 83 8.89 -1.53 -2.95
CA LEU A 83 7.71 -2.40 -2.89
C LEU A 83 6.52 -1.81 -3.67
N THR A 84 6.25 -0.52 -3.47
CA THR A 84 5.12 0.17 -4.12
C THR A 84 5.29 0.15 -5.62
N SER A 85 6.49 0.49 -6.10
CA SER A 85 6.83 0.45 -7.53
C SER A 85 6.60 -0.94 -8.15
N ARG A 86 7.08 -2.01 -7.50
CA ARG A 86 6.86 -3.39 -7.97
C ARG A 86 5.39 -3.79 -8.02
N LEU A 87 4.61 -3.36 -7.05
CA LEU A 87 3.18 -3.65 -7.01
C LEU A 87 2.42 -2.87 -8.10
N MET A 88 2.84 -1.65 -8.40
CA MET A 88 2.29 -0.87 -9.51
C MET A 88 2.62 -1.49 -10.87
N GLU A 89 3.83 -2.04 -11.06
CA GLU A 89 4.17 -2.83 -12.27
C GLU A 89 3.20 -4.01 -12.46
N VAL A 90 2.92 -4.77 -11.39
CA VAL A 90 1.96 -5.89 -11.43
C VAL A 90 0.54 -5.40 -11.72
N ALA A 91 0.12 -4.27 -11.14
CA ALA A 91 -1.20 -3.70 -11.36
C ALA A 91 -1.39 -3.25 -12.82
N HIS A 92 -0.38 -2.60 -13.42
CA HIS A 92 -0.40 -2.22 -14.83
C HIS A 92 -0.44 -3.43 -15.75
N TRP A 93 0.42 -4.43 -15.50
CA TRP A 93 0.43 -5.68 -16.25
C TRP A 93 -0.93 -6.39 -16.20
N TRP A 94 -1.59 -6.43 -15.04
CA TRP A 94 -2.94 -6.97 -14.92
C TRP A 94 -3.95 -6.19 -15.77
N GLY A 95 -3.88 -4.85 -15.75
CA GLY A 95 -4.72 -4.00 -16.59
C GLY A 95 -4.56 -4.27 -18.08
N ASP A 96 -3.32 -4.44 -18.55
CA ASP A 96 -3.01 -4.73 -19.95
C ASP A 96 -3.65 -6.06 -20.41
N LEU A 97 -3.62 -7.10 -19.57
CA LEU A 97 -4.27 -8.37 -19.87
C LEU A 97 -5.80 -8.21 -20.04
N GLN A 98 -6.44 -7.42 -19.18
CA GLN A 98 -7.87 -7.18 -19.27
C GLN A 98 -8.26 -6.38 -20.53
N CYS A 99 -7.35 -5.55 -21.06
CA CYS A 99 -7.55 -4.86 -22.32
C CYS A 99 -7.43 -5.79 -23.55
N GLN A 100 -6.68 -6.88 -23.44
CA GLN A 100 -6.49 -7.85 -24.53
C GLN A 100 -7.69 -8.80 -24.69
N ASP A 101 -8.37 -9.15 -23.59
CA ASP A 101 -9.58 -9.99 -23.61
C ASP A 101 -10.83 -9.31 -24.21
N LYS A 102 -10.75 -8.02 -24.55
CA LYS A 102 -11.85 -7.25 -25.19
C LYS A 102 -11.75 -7.15 -26.72
N LYS A 103 -10.92 -7.97 -27.37
CA LYS A 103 -10.86 -8.15 -28.84
C LYS A 103 -11.32 -9.55 -29.22
#